data_AF-A0A3D4JVS6-F1
#
_entry.id   AF-A0A3D4JVS6-F1
#
_cell.length_a   1.000
_cell.length_b   1.000
_cell.length_c   1.000
_cell.angle_alpha   90.00
_cell.angle_beta   90.00
_cell.angle_gamma   90.00
#
_symmetry.space_group_name_H-M   'P 1'
#
loop_
_entity.id
_entity.type
_entity.pdbx_description
1 polymer ?
#
loop_
_entity_poly.entity_id
_entity_poly.type
_entity_poly.pdbx_seq_one_letter_code
_entity_poly.pdbx_strand_id
1 'polypeptide(L)' 'MKKLSRSKLKEIKGATNCGGCPVQNNYGDGPEYSASCASYFSLSQNCQMCVDVSANCFENWN' A
#
# COMPACT_ATOMS: atom_id res chain seq x y z
N MET A 1 -7.56 -2.77 26.31
CA MET A 1 -7.84 -3.54 25.07
C MET A 1 -8.45 -4.89 25.44
N LYS A 2 -9.63 -5.23 24.91
CA LYS A 2 -10.23 -6.57 25.10
C LYS A 2 -9.53 -7.57 24.19
N LYS A 3 -9.10 -8.71 24.73
CA LYS A 3 -8.51 -9.81 23.94
C LYS A 3 -9.61 -10.55 23.17
N LEU A 4 -9.43 -10.70 21.86
CA LEU A 4 -10.27 -11.54 21.02
C LEU A 4 -9.87 -13.01 21.17
N SER A 5 -10.85 -13.92 21.17
CA SER A 5 -10.58 -15.36 21.14
C SER A 5 -10.09 -15.77 19.74
N ARG A 6 -9.30 -16.86 19.66
CA ARG A 6 -8.78 -17.38 18.38
C ARG A 6 -9.91 -17.68 17.38
N SER A 7 -11.03 -18.23 17.83
CA SER A 7 -12.19 -18.51 16.97
C SER A 7 -12.77 -17.22 16.39
N LYS A 8 -12.91 -16.17 17.21
CA LYS A 8 -13.44 -14.88 16.77
C LYS A 8 -12.50 -14.16 15.81
N LEU A 9 -11.19 -14.35 15.99
CA LEU A 9 -10.19 -13.80 15.08
C LEU A 9 -10.29 -14.41 13.67
N LYS A 10 -10.62 -15.71 13.55
CA LYS A 10 -10.79 -16.40 12.26
C LYS A 10 -12.00 -15.91 11.46
N GLU A 11 -13.01 -15.37 12.14
CA GLU A 11 -14.22 -14.83 11.51
C GLU A 11 -14.00 -13.41 10.98
N ILE A 12 -12.94 -12.73 11.42
CA ILE A 12 -12.59 -11.41 10.90
C ILE A 12 -12.04 -11.61 9.49
N LYS A 13 -12.88 -11.36 8.49
CA LYS A 13 -12.43 -11.17 7.12
C LYS A 13 -11.77 -9.80 7.05
N GLY A 14 -10.45 -9.76 7.09
CA GLY A 14 -9.71 -8.56 6.68
C GLY A 14 -10.14 -8.21 5.25
N ALA A 15 -10.39 -6.94 5.00
CA ALA A 15 -10.65 -6.45 3.65
C ALA A 15 -9.42 -5.67 3.19
N THR A 16 -8.48 -6.36 2.54
CA THR A 16 -7.52 -5.70 1.65
C THR A 16 -8.21 -5.60 0.28
N ASN A 17 -9.24 -4.77 0.17
CA ASN A 17 -9.75 -4.45 -1.15
C ASN A 17 -8.80 -3.41 -1.75
N CYS A 18 -8.42 -3.62 -3.01
CA CYS A 18 -7.72 -2.62 -3.80
C CYS A 18 -8.71 -1.85 -4.70
N GLY A 19 -10.00 -1.93 -4.35
CA GLY A 19 -11.09 -1.35 -5.13
C GLY A 19 -11.00 0.17 -5.07
N GLY A 20 -10.81 0.81 -6.23
CA GLY A 20 -10.60 2.26 -6.34
C GLY A 20 -9.14 2.70 -6.16
N CYS A 21 -8.21 1.77 -5.92
CA CYS A 21 -6.78 2.08 -5.94
C CYS A 21 -6.23 2.08 -7.37
N PRO A 22 -5.22 2.91 -7.67
CA PRO A 22 -4.59 2.98 -8.99
C PRO A 22 -3.62 1.81 -9.22
N VAL A 23 -4.13 0.57 -9.20
CA VAL A 23 -3.33 -0.66 -9.26
C VAL A 23 -2.56 -0.84 -10.57
N GLN A 24 -2.96 -0.15 -11.64
CA GLN A 24 -2.20 -0.13 -12.90
C GLN A 24 -0.94 0.75 -12.87
N ASN A 25 -0.75 1.55 -11.82
CA ASN A 25 0.42 2.40 -11.69
C ASN A 25 1.55 1.68 -10.94
N ASN A 26 2.77 1.89 -11.41
CA ASN A 26 4.02 1.68 -10.67
C ASN A 26 4.64 3.03 -10.26
N TYR A 27 5.24 3.06 -9.08
CA TYR A 27 5.73 4.28 -8.45
C TYR A 27 7.25 4.28 -8.27
N GLY A 28 7.92 5.35 -8.69
CA GLY A 28 9.37 5.50 -8.58
C GLY A 28 9.88 6.81 -9.18
N ASP A 29 11.13 7.16 -8.90
CA ASP A 29 11.78 8.34 -9.46
C ASP A 29 12.61 7.93 -10.69
N GLY A 30 11.95 7.81 -11.84
CA GLY A 30 12.57 7.40 -13.10
C GLY A 30 11.57 7.34 -14.27
N PRO A 31 12.04 7.41 -15.52
CA PRO A 31 11.18 7.38 -16.71
C PRO A 31 10.44 6.05 -16.92
N GLU A 32 10.86 4.98 -16.24
CA GLU A 32 10.22 3.66 -16.26
C GLU A 32 8.97 3.55 -15.36
N TYR A 33 8.71 4.58 -14.53
CA TYR A 33 7.56 4.59 -13.62
C TYR A 33 6.44 5.49 -14.14
N SER A 34 5.21 5.03 -13.96
CA SER A 34 3.99 5.76 -14.32
C SER A 34 3.67 6.92 -13.37
N ALA A 35 4.22 6.91 -12.15
CA ALA A 35 3.99 7.91 -11.12
C ALA A 35 5.23 8.08 -10.21
N SER A 36 5.36 9.25 -9.57
CA SER A 36 6.53 9.56 -8.72
C SER A 36 6.45 8.94 -7.32
N CYS A 37 7.59 8.83 -6.62
CA CYS A 37 7.61 8.43 -5.22
C CYS A 37 6.73 9.32 -4.32
N ALA A 38 6.69 10.64 -4.60
CA ALA A 38 5.83 11.57 -3.86
C ALA A 38 4.34 11.23 -4.00
N SER A 39 3.90 10.82 -5.20
CA SER A 39 2.52 10.38 -5.42
C SER A 39 2.19 9.10 -4.65
N TYR A 40 3.13 8.16 -4.51
CA TYR A 40 2.94 6.97 -3.67
C TYR A 40 2.63 7.33 -2.22
N PHE A 41 3.40 8.25 -1.63
CA PHE A 41 3.20 8.66 -0.23
C PHE A 41 1.90 9.44 0.00
N SER A 42 1.30 9.98 -1.07
CA SER A 42 -0.03 10.61 -1.00
C SER A 42 -1.20 9.61 -1.04
N LEU A 43 -0.94 8.33 -1.37
CA LEU A 43 -1.98 7.29 -1.37
C LEU A 43 -2.44 6.99 0.06
N SER A 44 -3.70 6.55 0.18
CA SER A 44 -4.17 5.95 1.42
C SER A 44 -3.33 4.71 1.74
N GLN A 45 -3.19 4.39 3.03
CA GLN A 45 -2.39 3.24 3.46
C GLN A 45 -2.91 1.91 2.90
N ASN A 46 -4.21 1.82 2.63
CA ASN A 46 -4.80 0.68 1.92
C ASN A 46 -4.26 0.57 0.48
N CYS A 47 -4.24 1.68 -0.28
CA CYS A 47 -3.76 1.66 -1.66
C CYS A 47 -2.24 1.48 -1.77
N GLN A 48 -1.46 1.94 -0.78
CA GLN A 48 -0.03 1.67 -0.73
C GLN A 48 0.29 0.16 -0.70
N MET A 49 -0.59 -0.66 -0.09
CA MET A 49 -0.42 -2.13 -0.06
C MET A 49 -0.85 -2.83 -1.36
N CYS A 50 -1.33 -2.08 -2.36
CA CYS A 50 -1.97 -2.61 -3.56
C CYS A 50 -1.24 -2.26 -4.87
N VAL A 51 -0.11 -1.53 -4.79
CA VAL A 51 0.61 -1.00 -5.95
C VAL A 51 2.08 -1.38 -5.88
N ASP A 52 2.75 -1.42 -7.03
CA ASP A 52 4.18 -1.60 -7.10
C ASP A 52 4.90 -0.27 -6.85
N VAL A 53 5.90 -0.29 -5.96
CA VAL A 53 6.72 0.87 -5.62
C VAL A 53 8.19 0.50 -5.60
N SER A 54 9.03 1.38 -6.14
CA SER A 54 10.47 1.24 -6.12
C SER A 54 11.02 1.33 -4.70
N ALA A 55 12.00 0.48 -4.37
CA ALA A 55 12.69 0.54 -3.08
C ALA A 55 13.34 1.93 -2.84
N ASN A 56 13.80 2.58 -3.92
CA ASN A 56 14.43 3.90 -3.88
C ASN A 56 13.50 5.00 -3.31
N CYS A 57 12.18 4.80 -3.35
CA CYS A 57 11.24 5.74 -2.74
C CYS A 57 11.41 5.88 -1.22
N PHE A 58 12.02 4.88 -0.57
CA PHE A 58 12.22 4.84 0.89
C PHE A 58 13.66 5.17 1.31
N GLU A 59 14.61 5.15 0.37
CA GLU A 59 16.03 5.34 0.68
C GLU A 59 16.39 6.80 1.03
N ASN A 60 15.55 7.76 0.64
CA ASN A 60 15.75 9.19 0.89
C ASN A 60 15.19 9.68 2.25
N TRP A 61 14.79 8.78 3.15
CA TRP A 61 14.21 9.10 4.48
C TRP A 61 15.17 8.81 5.67
N ASN A 62 16.49 8.86 5.44
CA ASN A 62 17.54 8.79 6.48
C ASN A 62 18.14 10.17 6.76
#